data_AF-B6XL04-F1
#
_entry.id   AF-B6XL04-F1
#
_cell.length_a   1.000
_cell.length_b   1.000
_cell.length_c   1.000
_cell.angle_alpha   90.00
_cell.angle_beta   90.00
_cell.angle_gamma   90.00
#
_symmetry.space_group_name_H-M   'P 1'
#
loop_
_entity.id
_entity.type
_entity.pdbx_description
1 polymer ?
#
loop_
_entity_poly.entity_id
_entity_poly.type
_entity_poly.pdbx_seq_one_letter_code
_entity_poly.pdbx_strand_id
1 'polypeptide(L)'
;RSTETFVTKSWRELGIDANEMDAGTRASMDGQVPAETNFLDWVQRQPDWRQRQVFGETRFRLMKEGGMHPSEFYTDKGEFISLEQLKKLDEKAFKDAGYS
;
A
#
# COMPACT_ATOMS: atom_id res chain seq x y z
N ARG A 1 49.70 -4.41 -11.54
CA ARG A 1 48.29 -3.92 -11.57
C ARG A 1 47.96 -3.48 -10.16
N SER A 2 47.52 -2.24 -9.96
CA SER A 2 47.11 -1.72 -8.64
C SER A 2 45.60 -1.90 -8.48
N THR A 3 45.16 -2.32 -7.30
CA THR A 3 43.75 -2.44 -6.92
C THR A 3 43.53 -1.51 -5.74
N GLU A 4 42.70 -0.48 -5.93
CA GLU A 4 42.28 0.39 -4.84
C GLU A 4 41.11 -0.28 -4.11
N THR A 5 41.22 -0.41 -2.79
CA THR A 5 40.13 -0.92 -1.94
C THR A 5 39.53 0.26 -1.21
N PHE A 6 38.30 0.63 -1.57
CA PHE A 6 37.58 1.69 -0.89
C PHE A 6 37.02 1.15 0.43
N VAL A 7 37.52 1.66 1.55
CA VAL A 7 36.97 1.39 2.88
C VAL A 7 36.01 2.53 3.22
N THR A 8 34.71 2.24 3.25
CA THR A 8 33.69 3.21 3.66
C THR A 8 33.62 3.29 5.19
N LYS A 9 33.49 4.51 5.72
CA LYS A 9 33.31 4.74 7.16
C LYS A 9 32.03 4.09 7.68
N SER A 10 32.03 3.75 8.96
CA SER A 10 30.83 3.30 9.66
C SER A 10 29.86 4.47 9.94
N TRP A 11 28.57 4.18 10.08
CA TRP A 11 27.53 5.18 10.37
C TRP A 11 27.80 5.98 11.65
N ARG A 12 28.41 5.32 12.64
CA ARG A 12 28.79 5.93 13.92
C ARG A 12 29.88 6.99 13.76
N GLU A 13 30.82 6.77 12.85
CA GLU A 13 31.86 7.76 12.50
C GLU A 13 31.30 8.94 11.70
N LEU A 14 30.11 8.80 11.11
CA LEU A 14 29.35 9.87 10.45
C LEU A 14 28.38 10.58 11.41
N GLY A 15 28.41 10.27 12.72
CA GLY A 15 27.58 10.91 13.74
C GLY A 15 26.14 10.40 13.80
N ILE A 16 25.84 9.28 13.16
CA ILE A 16 24.53 8.62 13.20
C ILE A 16 24.63 7.46 14.19
N ASP A 17 23.88 7.53 15.29
CA ASP A 17 23.84 6.47 16.32
C ASP A 17 22.98 5.28 15.89
N ALA A 18 23.39 4.65 14.79
CA ALA A 18 22.82 3.40 14.27
C ALA A 18 23.94 2.37 14.22
N ASN A 19 23.79 1.27 14.98
CA ASN A 19 24.81 0.22 15.06
C ASN A 19 24.96 -0.58 13.75
N GLU A 20 23.88 -0.68 12.98
CA GLU A 20 23.81 -1.14 11.59
C GLU A 20 22.42 -0.71 11.13
N MET A 21 22.30 0.00 9.99
CA MET A 21 20.98 0.22 9.42
C MET A 21 20.49 -1.15 8.94
N ASP A 22 19.42 -1.66 9.53
CA ASP A 22 18.74 -2.86 9.03
C ASP A 22 18.48 -2.66 7.53
N ALA A 23 18.70 -3.71 6.73
CA ALA A 23 18.82 -3.62 5.28
C ALA A 23 17.68 -2.77 4.72
N GLY A 24 17.98 -1.54 4.33
CA GLY A 24 16.97 -0.61 3.83
C GLY A 24 16.38 -1.19 2.56
N THR A 25 15.18 -1.77 2.65
CA THR A 25 14.45 -2.21 1.46
C THR A 25 13.94 -0.97 0.73
N ARG A 26 14.76 -0.43 -0.16
CA ARG A 26 14.30 0.46 -1.24
C ARG A 26 14.97 0.07 -2.56
N ALA A 27 14.41 -0.97 -3.17
CA ALA A 27 14.33 -1.12 -4.62
C ALA A 27 13.11 -1.98 -4.94
N SER A 28 12.14 -1.45 -5.68
CA SER A 28 11.19 -2.31 -6.40
C SER A 28 11.14 -1.85 -7.85
N MET A 29 11.79 -2.64 -8.70
CA MET A 29 11.68 -2.60 -10.14
C MET A 29 11.06 -3.90 -10.70
N ASP A 30 10.95 -5.00 -9.93
CA ASP A 30 10.59 -6.34 -10.47
C ASP A 30 9.87 -7.30 -9.47
N GLY A 31 8.69 -6.92 -8.96
CA GLY A 31 7.70 -7.89 -8.45
C GLY A 31 7.85 -8.39 -7.00
N GLN A 32 6.67 -8.81 -6.50
CA GLN A 32 6.28 -9.21 -5.13
C GLN A 32 6.69 -8.27 -3.98
N VAL A 33 5.70 -7.53 -3.50
CA VAL A 33 5.67 -6.90 -2.19
C VAL A 33 4.92 -7.82 -1.23
N PRO A 34 5.60 -8.52 -0.30
CA PRO A 34 4.91 -9.11 0.84
C PRO A 34 5.50 -8.63 2.16
N ALA A 35 4.67 -7.95 2.94
CA ALA A 35 4.55 -7.99 4.41
C ALA A 35 3.85 -6.71 4.86
N GLU A 36 2.73 -6.45 4.20
CA GLU A 36 1.67 -5.61 4.71
C GLU A 36 1.30 -6.14 6.10
N THR A 37 1.89 -5.54 7.13
CA THR A 37 1.24 -5.34 8.42
C THR A 37 1.14 -3.82 8.59
N ASN A 38 0.18 -3.13 7.98
CA ASN A 38 -0.36 -3.14 6.63
C ASN A 38 -1.10 -1.81 6.63
N PHE A 39 -0.78 -0.87 5.74
CA PHE A 39 -1.52 0.38 5.71
C PHE A 39 -3.03 0.11 5.60
N LEU A 40 -3.46 -0.89 4.82
CA LEU A 40 -4.85 -1.29 4.69
C LEU A 40 -5.44 -1.86 5.99
N ASP A 41 -4.74 -2.76 6.69
CA ASP A 41 -5.23 -3.29 7.98
C ASP A 41 -5.34 -2.18 9.04
N TRP A 42 -4.41 -1.23 9.03
CA TRP A 42 -4.50 -0.05 9.88
C TRP A 42 -5.75 0.75 9.53
N VAL A 43 -5.99 1.07 8.26
CA VAL A 43 -7.18 1.83 7.80
C VAL A 43 -8.47 1.10 8.17
N GLN A 44 -8.55 -0.22 7.99
CA GLN A 44 -9.75 -1.01 8.30
C GLN A 44 -10.14 -0.98 9.79
N ARG A 45 -9.16 -0.77 10.70
CA ARG A 45 -9.41 -0.62 12.14
C ARG A 45 -9.83 0.80 12.55
N GLN A 46 -9.77 1.76 11.64
CA GLN A 46 -10.10 3.15 11.93
C GLN A 46 -11.62 3.36 11.98
N PRO A 47 -12.11 4.43 12.64
CA PRO A 47 -13.52 4.81 12.56
C PRO A 47 -13.94 5.13 11.12
N ASP A 48 -15.22 4.91 10.80
CA ASP A 48 -15.78 5.06 9.45
C ASP A 48 -15.46 6.41 8.79
N TRP A 49 -15.42 7.52 9.55
CA TRP A 49 -15.07 8.83 8.99
C TRP A 49 -13.65 8.87 8.42
N ARG A 50 -12.70 8.16 9.06
CA ARG A 50 -11.30 8.09 8.63
C ARG A 50 -11.16 7.14 7.45
N GLN A 51 -11.92 6.04 7.45
CA GLN A 51 -11.99 5.15 6.29
C GLN A 51 -12.52 5.87 5.05
N ARG A 52 -13.60 6.66 5.18
CA ARG A 52 -14.12 7.52 4.11
C ARG A 52 -13.11 8.57 3.65
N GLN A 53 -12.36 9.16 4.56
CA GLN A 53 -11.32 10.13 4.19
C GLN A 53 -10.21 9.50 3.33
N VAL A 54 -9.84 8.25 3.62
CA VAL A 54 -8.78 7.54 2.89
C VAL A 54 -9.26 7.01 1.55
N PHE A 55 -10.41 6.33 1.50
CA PHE A 55 -10.89 5.67 0.29
C PHE A 55 -11.82 6.52 -0.58
N GLY A 56 -12.39 7.58 0.00
CA GLY A 56 -13.53 8.30 -0.57
C GLY A 56 -14.87 7.58 -0.30
N GLU A 57 -15.96 8.30 -0.51
CA GLU A 57 -17.33 7.84 -0.20
C GLU A 57 -17.69 6.54 -0.94
N THR A 58 -17.47 6.49 -2.26
CA THR A 58 -17.90 5.35 -3.08
C THR A 58 -17.19 4.06 -2.70
N ARG A 59 -15.85 4.09 -2.59
CA ARG A 59 -15.07 2.90 -2.22
C ARG A 59 -15.33 2.46 -0.79
N PHE A 60 -15.58 3.42 0.12
CA PHE A 60 -16.02 3.09 1.47
C PHE A 60 -17.34 2.30 1.46
N ARG A 61 -18.33 2.70 0.64
CA ARG A 61 -19.59 1.93 0.51
C ARG A 61 -19.39 0.58 -0.14
N LEU A 62 -18.58 0.50 -1.20
CA LEU A 62 -18.24 -0.79 -1.81
C LEU A 62 -17.58 -1.75 -0.81
N MET A 63 -16.76 -1.22 0.11
CA MET A 63 -16.16 -2.01 1.18
C MET A 63 -17.16 -2.43 2.25
N LYS A 64 -18.01 -1.51 2.73
CA LYS A 64 -18.93 -1.77 3.86
C LYS A 64 -20.19 -2.53 3.46
N GLU A 65 -20.76 -2.21 2.31
CA GLU A 65 -22.06 -2.68 1.84
C GLU A 65 -21.91 -3.62 0.65
N GLY A 66 -20.96 -3.33 -0.25
CA GLY A 66 -20.68 -4.16 -1.42
C GLY A 66 -19.79 -5.39 -1.16
N GLY A 67 -19.18 -5.49 0.02
CA GLY A 67 -18.33 -6.63 0.41
C GLY A 67 -16.94 -6.68 -0.24
N MET A 68 -16.51 -5.62 -0.94
CA MET A 68 -15.21 -5.57 -1.61
C MET A 68 -14.06 -5.32 -0.63
N HIS A 69 -12.94 -6.02 -0.78
CA HIS A 69 -11.76 -5.82 0.05
C HIS A 69 -10.93 -4.63 -0.47
N PRO A 70 -10.35 -3.77 0.41
CA PRO A 70 -9.56 -2.61 -0.02
C PRO A 70 -8.37 -2.91 -0.93
N SER A 71 -7.80 -4.12 -0.86
CA SER A 71 -6.72 -4.53 -1.76
C SER A 71 -7.16 -4.57 -3.22
N GLU A 72 -8.46 -4.71 -3.49
CA GLU A 72 -9.04 -4.75 -4.83
C GLU A 72 -9.15 -3.35 -5.45
N PHE A 73 -8.97 -2.28 -4.66
CA PHE A 73 -9.07 -0.90 -5.15
C PHE A 73 -7.85 -0.43 -5.94
N TYR A 74 -6.79 -1.24 -5.99
CA TYR A 74 -5.51 -0.86 -6.54
C TYR A 74 -5.08 -1.79 -7.67
N THR A 75 -4.30 -1.26 -8.60
CA THR A 75 -3.52 -2.05 -9.55
C THR A 75 -2.38 -2.77 -8.82
N ASP A 76 -1.74 -3.70 -9.52
CA ASP A 76 -0.47 -4.32 -9.11
C ASP A 76 0.65 -3.31 -8.83
N LYS A 77 0.54 -2.09 -9.39
CA LYS A 77 1.46 -0.97 -9.17
C LYS A 77 1.07 -0.09 -7.98
N GLY A 78 -0.01 -0.40 -7.27
CA GLY A 78 -0.50 0.39 -6.13
C GLY A 78 -1.26 1.65 -6.53
N GLU A 79 -1.66 1.80 -7.80
CA GLU A 79 -2.47 2.94 -8.26
C GLU A 79 -3.94 2.62 -8.09
N PHE A 80 -4.77 3.58 -7.72
CA PHE A 80 -6.22 3.35 -7.67
C PHE A 80 -6.76 2.97 -9.05
N ILE A 81 -7.45 1.83 -9.16
CA ILE A 81 -8.27 1.54 -10.34
C ILE A 81 -9.53 2.40 -10.33
N SER A 82 -10.02 2.77 -11.52
CA SER A 82 -11.18 3.66 -11.64
C SER A 82 -12.46 2.99 -11.14
N LEU A 83 -13.46 3.78 -10.75
CA LEU A 83 -14.75 3.25 -10.32
C LEU A 83 -15.45 2.47 -11.45
N GLU A 84 -15.26 2.88 -12.71
CA GLU A 84 -15.78 2.14 -13.87
C GLU A 84 -15.11 0.78 -14.03
N GLN A 85 -13.80 0.70 -13.78
CA GLN A 85 -13.07 -0.57 -13.79
C GLN A 85 -13.52 -1.47 -12.63
N LEU A 86 -13.67 -0.91 -11.43
CA LEU A 86 -14.21 -1.63 -10.26
C LEU A 86 -15.61 -2.19 -10.53
N LYS A 87 -16.50 -1.40 -11.17
CA LYS A 87 -17.85 -1.86 -11.55
C LYS A 87 -17.82 -3.00 -12.56
N LYS A 88 -16.82 -3.03 -13.45
CA LYS A 88 -16.63 -4.14 -14.40
C LYS A 88 -16.10 -5.41 -13.72
N LEU A 89 -15.32 -5.27 -12.65
CA LEU A 89 -14.80 -6.40 -11.88
C LEU A 89 -15.89 -7.02 -11.01
N ASP A 90 -16.66 -6.18 -10.31
CA ASP A 90 -17.75 -6.65 -9.46
C ASP A 90 -18.95 -5.70 -9.54
N GLU A 91 -19.82 -5.96 -10.52
CA GLU A 91 -21.07 -5.22 -10.68
C GLU A 91 -22.04 -5.50 -9.52
N LYS A 92 -21.95 -6.68 -8.90
CA LYS A 92 -22.81 -7.05 -7.77
C LYS A 92 -22.47 -6.22 -6.54
N ALA A 93 -21.19 -6.04 -6.22
CA ALA A 93 -20.77 -5.18 -5.12
C ALA A 93 -21.29 -3.74 -5.28
N PHE A 94 -21.34 -3.22 -6.51
CA PHE A 94 -21.96 -1.92 -6.78
C PHE A 94 -23.46 -1.92 -6.51
N LYS A 95 -24.19 -2.94 -6.97
CA LYS A 95 -25.63 -3.08 -6.71
C LYS A 95 -25.94 -3.19 -5.23
N ASP A 96 -25.17 -4.01 -4.50
CA ASP A 96 -25.33 -4.23 -3.07
C ASP A 96 -24.98 -2.95 -2.27
N ALA A 97 -24.05 -2.14 -2.75
CA ALA A 97 -23.75 -0.80 -2.23
C ALA A 97 -24.70 0.32 -2.73
N GLY A 98 -25.80 -0.03 -3.39
CA GLY A 98 -26.84 0.91 -3.83
C GLY A 98 -26.53 1.70 -5.10
N TYR A 99 -25.57 1.24 -5.93
CA TYR A 99 -25.24 1.82 -7.22
C TYR A 99 -25.80 0.97 -8.37
N SER A 100 -26.61 1.60 -9.23
CA SER A 100 -27.15 1.00 -10.47
C SER A 100 -26.25 1.22 -11.67
#